data_AF-A0A542MBM4-F1
#
_entry.id   AF-A0A542MBM4-F1
#
_cell.length_a   1.000
_cell.length_b   1.000
_cell.length_c   1.000
_cell.angle_alpha   90.00
_cell.angle_beta   90.00
_cell.angle_gamma   90.00
#
_symmetry.space_group_name_H-M   'P 1'
#
loop_
_entity.id
_entity.type
_entity.pdbx_description
1 polymer ?
#
loop_
_entity_poly.entity_id
_entity_poly.type
_entity_poly.pdbx_seq_one_letter_code
_entity_poly.pdbx_strand_id
1 'polypeptide(L)'
;MSFPYLSDVVYFLTGLRLPLPFATFGILVALAALTAAACLRREMRRLHAEGRVGMARRFAKDAQGRRTAVELAPHTLVGDFTMVVLFAGIGGARLFHILENGDLFWRDPLAMIFSRSGLSVFGGLIVGALAGLVLLKRWRIPVRPFLDAIAPALMLGYAIGRLGCQIAGDGDWGTAADMALKPSWLPTWLWAQTYDNNIYGELIAAPGVYPTPIYESAMALACFGVLWALRRHPFGAGWLFSAYLLLAGIERLSIEQIRVNVRFAFYGVHFAQAEFIAVLFIAMGAVGMSLLGRRALPCAFGGTPT
;
A
#
# COMPACT_ATOMS: atom_id res chain seq x y z
N MET A 1 6.81 -23.27 -5.23
CA MET A 1 6.76 -23.44 -3.78
C MET A 1 6.43 -22.14 -3.06
N SER A 2 5.57 -22.25 -2.05
CA SER A 2 5.02 -21.17 -1.23
C SER A 2 5.04 -21.58 0.25
N PHE A 3 5.06 -20.58 1.11
CA PHE A 3 5.15 -20.71 2.57
C PHE A 3 4.08 -19.84 3.25
N PRO A 4 2.81 -20.25 3.26
CA PRO A 4 1.72 -19.50 3.90
C PRO A 4 1.96 -19.23 5.40
N TYR A 5 2.62 -20.15 6.10
CA TYR A 5 2.88 -20.06 7.53
C TYR A 5 4.37 -20.08 7.85
N LEU A 6 4.73 -19.45 8.96
CA LEU A 6 6.12 -19.44 9.43
C LEU A 6 6.63 -20.86 9.73
N SER A 7 5.73 -21.77 10.11
CA SER A 7 6.03 -23.20 10.24
C SER A 7 6.60 -23.80 8.95
N ASP A 8 6.10 -23.37 7.79
CA ASP A 8 6.50 -23.92 6.49
C ASP A 8 7.92 -23.48 6.14
N VAL A 9 8.25 -22.23 6.45
CA VAL A 9 9.62 -21.69 6.30
C VAL A 9 10.59 -22.43 7.22
N VAL A 10 10.23 -22.61 8.49
CA VAL A 10 11.09 -23.33 9.45
C VAL A 10 11.30 -24.78 9.01
N TYR A 11 10.23 -25.46 8.59
CA TYR A 11 10.31 -26.83 8.10
C TYR A 11 11.20 -26.93 6.86
N PHE A 12 11.06 -26.02 5.91
CA PHE A 12 11.90 -25.98 4.71
C PHE A 12 13.39 -25.78 5.03
N LEU A 13 13.73 -24.89 5.97
CA LEU A 13 15.11 -24.57 6.31
C LEU A 13 15.78 -25.59 7.23
N THR A 14 15.03 -26.21 8.14
CA THR A 14 15.58 -27.01 9.24
C THR A 14 15.11 -28.46 9.27
N GLY A 15 14.05 -28.79 8.53
CA GLY A 15 13.35 -30.08 8.61
C GLY A 15 12.47 -30.24 9.86
N LEU A 16 12.44 -29.26 10.77
CA LEU A 16 11.67 -29.33 12.02
C LEU A 16 10.22 -28.85 11.84
N ARG A 17 9.26 -29.67 12.27
CA ARG A 17 7.83 -29.31 12.26
C ARG A 17 7.44 -28.60 13.55
N LEU A 18 7.61 -27.28 13.57
CA LEU A 18 7.14 -26.42 14.67
C LEU A 18 5.76 -25.83 14.33
N PRO A 19 4.71 -26.09 15.12
CA PRO A 19 3.37 -25.56 14.85
C PRO A 19 3.30 -24.07 15.27
N LEU A 20 3.77 -23.20 14.38
CA LEU A 20 3.75 -21.74 14.56
C LEU A 20 2.53 -21.15 13.85
N PRO A 21 1.54 -20.59 14.57
CA PRO A 21 0.28 -20.12 13.98
C PRO A 21 0.38 -18.73 13.32
N PHE A 22 1.56 -18.35 12.84
CA PHE A 22 1.81 -17.03 12.27
C PHE A 22 1.86 -17.11 10.74
N ALA A 23 0.92 -16.42 10.08
CA ALA A 23 0.90 -16.30 8.63
C ALA A 23 2.05 -15.40 8.15
N THR A 24 2.82 -15.84 7.17
CA THR A 24 3.95 -15.09 6.60
C THR A 24 3.49 -13.78 5.96
N PHE A 25 2.33 -13.80 5.29
CA PHE A 25 1.68 -12.61 4.75
C PHE A 25 1.48 -11.53 5.81
N GLY A 26 0.90 -11.88 6.96
CA GLY A 26 0.65 -10.94 8.06
C GLY A 26 1.93 -10.33 8.62
N ILE A 27 2.99 -11.14 8.74
CA ILE A 27 4.32 -10.65 9.18
C ILE A 27 4.87 -9.62 8.19
N LEU A 28 4.77 -9.89 6.88
CA LEU A 28 5.25 -8.98 5.86
C LEU A 28 4.40 -7.72 5.74
N VAL A 29 3.08 -7.79 5.94
CA VAL A 29 2.21 -6.61 6.04
C VAL A 29 2.61 -5.74 7.24
N ALA A 30 2.90 -6.34 8.40
CA ALA A 30 3.40 -5.60 9.56
C ALA A 30 4.75 -4.92 9.27
N LEU A 31 5.68 -5.63 8.62
CA LEU A 31 6.96 -5.08 8.20
C LEU A 31 6.78 -3.94 7.17
N ALA A 32 5.88 -4.10 6.21
CA ALA A 32 5.53 -3.08 5.23
C ALA A 32 5.00 -1.81 5.91
N ALA A 33 4.10 -1.95 6.90
CA ALA A 33 3.59 -0.82 7.66
C ALA A 33 4.68 -0.09 8.45
N LEU A 34 5.57 -0.83 9.12
CA LEU A 34 6.68 -0.26 9.89
C LEU A 34 7.70 0.47 9.01
N THR A 35 8.07 -0.13 7.89
CA THR A 35 9.02 0.45 6.93
C THR A 35 8.43 1.68 6.22
N ALA A 36 7.16 1.62 5.79
CA ALA A 36 6.44 2.76 5.25
C ALA A 36 6.33 3.90 6.29
N ALA A 37 6.00 3.58 7.55
CA ALA A 37 5.93 4.58 8.62
C ALA A 37 7.29 5.22 8.90
N ALA A 38 8.38 4.45 8.88
CA ALA A 38 9.74 4.98 9.02
C ALA A 38 10.11 5.90 7.85
N CYS A 39 9.77 5.52 6.63
CA CYS A 39 9.95 6.32 5.42
C CYS A 39 9.16 7.65 5.52
N LEU A 40 7.87 7.59 5.85
CA LEU A 40 7.02 8.77 6.05
C LEU A 40 7.56 9.66 7.17
N ARG A 41 8.00 9.09 8.30
CA ARG A 41 8.60 9.84 9.42
C ARG A 41 9.84 10.61 8.96
N ARG A 42 10.68 9.99 8.13
CA ARG A 42 11.88 10.62 7.57
C ARG A 42 11.52 11.80 6.67
N GLU A 43 10.53 11.65 5.79
CA GLU A 43 10.10 12.73 4.89
C GLU A 43 9.35 13.84 5.63
N MET A 44 8.51 13.53 6.60
CA MET A 44 7.86 14.55 7.44
C MET A 44 8.88 15.35 8.25
N ARG A 45 9.95 14.70 8.75
CA ARG A 45 11.04 15.41 9.43
C ARG A 45 11.78 16.34 8.46
N ARG A 46 12.05 15.89 7.23
CA ARG A 46 12.69 16.71 6.19
C ARG A 46 11.84 17.92 5.82
N LEU A 47 10.57 17.72 5.49
CA LEU A 47 9.66 18.81 5.13
C LEU A 47 9.47 19.82 6.27
N HIS A 48 9.47 19.36 7.52
CA HIS A 48 9.46 20.24 8.68
C HIS A 48 10.74 21.06 8.82
N ALA A 49 11.91 20.43 8.67
CA ALA A 49 13.21 21.11 8.70
C ALA A 49 13.37 22.14 7.56
N GLU A 50 12.79 21.88 6.40
CA GLU A 50 12.75 22.81 5.25
C GLU A 50 11.68 23.91 5.39
N GLY A 51 10.91 23.94 6.48
CA GLY A 51 9.83 24.92 6.68
C GLY A 51 8.60 24.72 5.78
N ARG A 52 8.54 23.61 5.02
CA ARG A 52 7.40 23.28 4.15
C ARG A 52 6.18 22.78 4.92
N VAL A 53 6.39 22.28 6.14
CA VAL A 53 5.33 21.84 7.07
C VAL A 53 5.62 22.43 8.45
N GLY A 54 4.68 23.24 8.96
CA GLY A 54 4.78 23.85 10.29
C GLY A 54 4.54 22.87 11.45
N MET A 55 4.43 23.41 12.66
CA MET A 55 4.08 22.64 13.85
C MET A 55 2.65 22.09 13.74
N ALA A 56 2.48 20.83 14.14
CA ALA A 56 1.17 20.22 14.29
C ALA A 56 0.56 20.58 15.65
N ARG A 57 -0.77 20.63 15.74
CA ARG A 57 -1.48 20.91 17.00
C ARG A 57 -2.25 19.70 17.49
N ARG A 58 -1.95 19.24 18.70
CA ARG A 58 -2.71 18.15 19.35
C ARG A 58 -3.30 18.65 20.66
N PHE A 59 -4.59 18.42 20.86
CA PHE A 59 -5.22 18.66 22.15
C PHE A 59 -4.83 17.55 23.13
N ALA A 60 -4.15 17.92 24.21
CA ALA A 60 -3.85 17.06 25.34
C ALA A 60 -4.58 17.59 26.59
N LYS A 61 -4.81 16.71 27.58
CA LYS A 61 -5.26 17.18 28.91
C LYS A 61 -4.03 17.60 29.71
N ASP A 62 -4.06 18.79 30.30
CA ASP A 62 -3.04 19.21 31.27
C ASP A 62 -3.19 18.42 32.58
N ALA A 63 -2.26 18.62 33.53
CA ALA A 63 -2.29 17.96 34.84
C ALA A 63 -3.56 18.29 35.66
N GLN A 64 -4.30 19.32 35.25
CA GLN A 64 -5.54 19.80 35.85
C GLN A 64 -6.78 19.37 35.05
N GLY A 65 -6.62 18.53 34.02
CA GLY A 65 -7.71 17.97 33.21
C GLY A 65 -8.25 18.89 32.10
N ARG A 66 -7.71 20.11 31.93
CA ARG A 66 -8.13 21.06 30.88
C ARG A 66 -7.50 20.68 29.54
N ARG A 67 -8.28 20.83 28.46
CA ARG A 67 -7.78 20.59 27.10
C ARG A 67 -6.93 21.76 26.63
N THR A 68 -5.62 21.56 26.56
CA THR A 68 -4.67 22.52 26.01
C THR A 68 -4.16 22.06 24.65
N ALA A 69 -3.95 22.99 23.73
CA ALA A 69 -3.32 22.70 22.45
C ALA A 69 -1.81 22.64 22.66
N VAL A 70 -1.22 21.47 22.42
CA VAL A 70 0.23 21.25 22.45
C VAL A 70 0.73 21.28 21.01
N GLU A 71 1.76 22.07 20.76
CA GLU A 71 2.45 22.11 19.48
C GLU A 71 3.54 21.04 19.43
N LEU A 72 3.53 20.23 18.37
CA LEU A 72 4.40 19.08 18.21
C LEU A 72 4.97 19.08 16.79
N ALA A 73 6.22 18.65 16.66
CA ALA A 73 6.79 18.42 15.33
C ALA A 73 6.01 17.31 14.61
N PRO A 74 5.59 17.49 13.35
CA PRO A 74 4.64 16.60 12.69
C PRO A 74 5.14 15.16 12.52
N HIS A 75 6.45 14.96 12.48
CA HIS A 75 7.07 13.63 12.37
C HIS A 75 6.95 12.77 13.64
N THR A 76 6.61 13.35 14.80
CA THR A 76 6.34 12.57 16.03
C THR A 76 4.96 11.92 16.00
N LEU A 77 4.02 12.49 15.26
CA LEU A 77 2.65 12.01 15.13
C LEU A 77 2.50 10.86 14.11
N VAL A 78 3.57 10.50 13.38
CA VAL A 78 3.52 9.45 12.35
C VAL A 78 3.21 8.07 12.94
N GLY A 79 3.68 7.77 14.15
CA GLY A 79 3.35 6.51 14.84
C GLY A 79 1.85 6.43 15.14
N ASP A 80 1.31 7.46 15.78
CA ASP A 80 -0.12 7.57 16.09
C ASP A 80 -0.98 7.54 14.81
N PHE A 81 -0.55 8.25 13.77
CA PHE A 81 -1.19 8.23 12.46
C PHE A 81 -1.28 6.81 11.91
N THR A 82 -0.13 6.12 11.85
CA THR A 82 -0.02 4.76 11.29
C THR A 82 -0.91 3.80 12.07
N MET A 83 -0.89 3.87 13.40
CA MET A 83 -1.69 2.99 14.23
C MET A 83 -3.20 3.19 14.01
N VAL A 84 -3.67 4.44 14.01
CA VAL A 84 -5.10 4.73 13.77
C VAL A 84 -5.52 4.31 12.35
N VAL A 85 -4.72 4.64 11.33
CA VAL A 85 -5.04 4.27 9.95
C VAL A 85 -5.05 2.76 9.75
N LEU A 86 -4.11 2.03 10.36
CA LEU A 86 -4.05 0.56 10.30
C LEU A 86 -5.31 -0.07 10.91
N PHE A 87 -5.68 0.32 12.14
CA PHE A 87 -6.86 -0.23 12.80
C PHE A 87 -8.17 0.18 12.10
N ALA A 88 -8.27 1.43 11.66
CA ALA A 88 -9.40 1.90 10.88
C ALA A 88 -9.52 1.15 9.55
N GLY A 89 -8.38 0.86 8.89
CA GLY A 89 -8.34 0.07 7.66
C GLY A 89 -8.76 -1.38 7.89
N ILE A 90 -8.24 -2.05 8.92
CA ILE A 90 -8.67 -3.44 9.24
C ILE A 90 -10.17 -3.48 9.58
N GLY A 91 -10.64 -2.54 10.40
CA GLY A 91 -12.06 -2.43 10.76
C GLY A 91 -12.94 -2.13 9.54
N GLY A 92 -12.51 -1.23 8.67
CA GLY A 92 -13.21 -0.90 7.43
C GLY A 92 -13.26 -2.05 6.43
N ALA A 93 -12.16 -2.79 6.29
CA ALA A 93 -12.09 -3.96 5.43
C ALA A 93 -13.04 -5.06 5.89
N ARG A 94 -13.14 -5.28 7.20
CA ARG A 94 -14.12 -6.22 7.78
C ARG A 94 -15.55 -5.73 7.58
N LEU A 95 -15.82 -4.45 7.83
CA LEU A 95 -17.14 -3.85 7.67
C LEU A 95 -17.65 -4.01 6.24
N PHE A 96 -16.84 -3.66 5.23
CA PHE A 96 -17.25 -3.80 3.83
C PHE A 96 -17.45 -5.25 3.43
N HIS A 97 -16.60 -6.18 3.89
CA HIS A 97 -16.81 -7.60 3.65
C HIS A 97 -18.15 -8.10 4.23
N ILE A 98 -18.55 -7.60 5.41
CA ILE A 98 -19.87 -7.86 6.00
C ILE A 98 -21.00 -7.30 5.15
N LEU A 99 -20.85 -6.07 4.65
CA LEU A 99 -21.85 -5.42 3.80
C LEU A 99 -22.01 -6.13 2.44
N GLU A 100 -20.91 -6.57 1.84
CA GLU A 100 -20.88 -7.30 0.55
C GLU A 100 -21.48 -8.70 0.68
N ASN A 101 -21.38 -9.34 1.84
CA ASN A 101 -21.83 -10.71 2.10
C ASN A 101 -22.91 -10.76 3.18
N GLY A 102 -23.86 -9.83 3.14
CA GLY A 102 -24.91 -9.69 4.16
C GLY A 102 -25.72 -10.98 4.40
N ASP A 103 -25.98 -11.76 3.35
CA ASP A 103 -26.72 -13.02 3.46
C ASP A 103 -25.96 -14.09 4.27
N LEU A 104 -24.62 -14.13 4.14
CA LEU A 104 -23.76 -15.01 4.94
C LEU A 104 -23.61 -14.49 6.37
N PHE A 105 -23.59 -13.17 6.54
CA PHE A 105 -23.52 -12.53 7.86
C PHE A 105 -24.73 -12.89 8.72
N TRP A 106 -25.94 -12.85 8.17
CA TRP A 106 -27.16 -13.17 8.93
C TRP A 106 -27.25 -14.63 9.39
N ARG A 107 -26.49 -15.54 8.76
CA ARG A 107 -26.44 -16.96 9.14
C ARG A 107 -25.54 -17.20 10.34
N ASP A 108 -24.36 -16.56 10.38
CA ASP A 108 -23.44 -16.65 11.51
C ASP A 108 -22.62 -15.35 11.68
N PRO A 109 -23.19 -14.36 12.40
CA PRO A 109 -22.56 -13.06 12.59
C PRO A 109 -21.23 -13.15 13.35
N LEU A 110 -21.15 -14.02 14.36
CA LEU A 110 -19.98 -14.15 15.22
C LEU A 110 -18.80 -14.76 14.47
N ALA A 111 -19.05 -15.82 13.69
CA ALA A 111 -18.01 -16.42 12.86
C ALA A 111 -17.46 -15.40 11.85
N MET A 112 -18.31 -14.59 11.24
CA MET A 112 -17.88 -13.64 10.21
C MET A 112 -17.10 -12.43 10.77
N ILE A 113 -17.48 -11.94 11.95
CA ILE A 113 -16.78 -10.83 12.63
C ILE A 113 -15.39 -11.26 13.09
N PHE A 114 -15.27 -12.45 13.69
CA PHE A 114 -14.02 -12.95 14.28
C PHE A 114 -13.23 -13.88 13.34
N SER A 115 -13.69 -14.09 12.11
CA SER A 115 -12.97 -14.88 11.11
C SER A 115 -11.61 -14.25 10.79
N ARG A 116 -10.61 -15.10 10.57
CA ARG A 116 -9.27 -14.69 10.14
C ARG A 116 -9.21 -14.33 8.64
N SER A 117 -10.23 -14.69 7.87
CA SER A 117 -10.35 -14.40 6.43
C SER A 117 -11.51 -13.45 6.14
N GLY A 118 -11.59 -12.93 4.92
CA GLY A 118 -12.70 -12.06 4.48
C GLY A 118 -12.49 -10.60 4.85
N LEU A 119 -11.58 -9.94 4.15
CA LEU A 119 -11.29 -8.51 4.30
C LEU A 119 -11.41 -7.85 2.92
N SER A 120 -12.34 -6.90 2.78
CA SER A 120 -12.51 -6.14 1.54
C SER A 120 -11.45 -5.04 1.46
N VAL A 121 -10.61 -5.08 0.42
CA VAL A 121 -9.52 -4.12 0.21
C VAL A 121 -10.07 -2.69 0.10
N PHE A 122 -11.21 -2.51 -0.58
CA PHE A 122 -11.85 -1.20 -0.74
C PHE A 122 -12.30 -0.62 0.60
N GLY A 123 -12.90 -1.43 1.47
CA GLY A 123 -13.30 -0.99 2.80
C GLY A 123 -12.10 -0.52 3.63
N GLY A 124 -10.98 -1.23 3.55
CA GLY A 124 -9.77 -0.84 4.26
C GLY A 124 -9.15 0.45 3.73
N LEU A 125 -9.10 0.59 2.41
CA LEU A 125 -8.58 1.80 1.76
C LEU A 125 -9.45 3.03 2.09
N ILE A 126 -10.77 2.92 1.95
CA ILE A 126 -11.70 4.05 2.15
C ILE A 126 -11.70 4.50 3.61
N VAL A 127 -11.93 3.58 4.55
CA VAL A 127 -12.03 3.92 5.97
C VAL A 127 -10.68 4.36 6.53
N GLY A 128 -9.58 3.70 6.13
CA GLY A 128 -8.23 4.10 6.49
C GLY A 128 -7.87 5.50 5.97
N ALA A 129 -8.15 5.80 4.70
CA ALA A 129 -7.91 7.12 4.11
C ALA A 129 -8.74 8.21 4.78
N LEU A 130 -10.03 7.96 5.06
CA LEU A 130 -10.89 8.90 5.77
C LEU A 130 -10.37 9.18 7.18
N ALA A 131 -10.00 8.14 7.94
CA ALA A 131 -9.42 8.29 9.27
C ALA A 131 -8.13 9.15 9.22
N GLY A 132 -7.26 8.88 8.24
CA GLY A 132 -6.06 9.68 8.00
C GLY A 132 -6.37 11.15 7.73
N LEU A 133 -7.31 11.44 6.83
CA LEU A 133 -7.73 12.82 6.50
C LEU A 133 -8.31 13.55 7.72
N VAL A 134 -9.13 12.88 8.54
CA VAL A 134 -9.67 13.44 9.78
C VAL A 134 -8.53 13.78 10.74
N LEU A 135 -7.53 12.92 10.89
CA LEU A 135 -6.37 13.18 11.74
C LEU A 135 -5.53 14.35 11.25
N LEU A 136 -5.21 14.42 9.96
CA LEU A 136 -4.46 15.54 9.39
C LEU A 136 -5.18 16.87 9.62
N LYS A 137 -6.50 16.90 9.40
CA LYS A 137 -7.32 18.08 9.66
C LYS A 137 -7.35 18.45 11.15
N ARG A 138 -7.50 17.46 12.03
CA ARG A 138 -7.50 17.66 13.49
C ARG A 138 -6.15 18.17 14.00
N TRP A 139 -5.05 17.73 13.39
CA TRP A 139 -3.70 18.14 13.74
C TRP A 139 -3.18 19.37 13.00
N ARG A 140 -4.01 19.96 12.12
CA ARG A 140 -3.65 21.09 11.25
C ARG A 140 -2.41 20.84 10.39
N ILE A 141 -2.18 19.58 10.00
CA ILE A 141 -1.12 19.24 9.05
C ILE A 141 -1.67 19.47 7.64
N PRO A 142 -0.98 20.25 6.78
CA PRO A 142 -1.43 20.49 5.43
C PRO A 142 -1.41 19.19 4.62
N VAL A 143 -2.55 18.88 3.98
CA VAL A 143 -2.76 17.59 3.32
C VAL A 143 -1.82 17.38 2.13
N ARG A 144 -1.61 18.39 1.27
CA ARG A 144 -0.80 18.22 0.05
C ARG A 144 0.68 17.91 0.34
N PRO A 145 1.38 18.64 1.24
CA PRO A 145 2.74 18.26 1.64
C PRO A 145 2.81 16.87 2.31
N PHE A 146 1.78 16.50 3.07
CA PHE A 146 1.70 15.16 3.66
C PHE A 146 1.55 14.07 2.59
N LEU A 147 0.72 14.33 1.56
CA LEU A 147 0.57 13.43 0.41
C LEU A 147 1.89 13.26 -0.35
N ASP A 148 2.66 14.33 -0.54
CA ASP A 148 4.00 14.22 -1.12
C ASP A 148 4.93 13.37 -0.23
N ALA A 149 4.87 13.53 1.10
CA ALA A 149 5.69 12.76 2.04
C ALA A 149 5.33 11.26 2.07
N ILE A 150 4.04 10.93 1.95
CA ILE A 150 3.56 9.55 2.02
C ILE A 150 3.68 8.82 0.67
N ALA A 151 3.73 9.52 -0.46
CA ALA A 151 3.86 8.94 -1.80
C ALA A 151 4.96 7.85 -1.93
N PRO A 152 6.24 8.11 -1.60
CA PRO A 152 7.26 7.08 -1.64
C PRO A 152 7.01 5.97 -0.58
N ALA A 153 6.50 6.32 0.59
CA ALA A 153 6.19 5.35 1.65
C ALA A 153 5.11 4.33 1.21
N LEU A 154 4.11 4.77 0.45
CA LEU A 154 3.08 3.90 -0.11
C LEU A 154 3.67 2.87 -1.09
N MET A 155 4.53 3.31 -2.02
CA MET A 155 5.19 2.38 -2.96
C MET A 155 6.10 1.38 -2.25
N LEU A 156 6.83 1.82 -1.23
CA LEU A 156 7.68 0.93 -0.44
C LEU A 156 6.85 -0.10 0.33
N GLY A 157 5.75 0.34 0.97
CA GLY A 157 4.82 -0.55 1.65
C GLY A 157 4.18 -1.54 0.69
N TYR A 158 3.77 -1.09 -0.49
CA TYR A 158 3.21 -1.93 -1.54
C TYR A 158 4.21 -3.00 -2.00
N ALA A 159 5.47 -2.61 -2.30
CA ALA A 159 6.51 -3.55 -2.68
C ALA A 159 6.70 -4.70 -1.67
N ILE A 160 6.75 -4.37 -0.38
CA ILE A 160 6.91 -5.39 0.68
C ILE A 160 5.64 -6.22 0.83
N GLY A 161 4.46 -5.59 0.71
CA GLY A 161 3.18 -6.30 0.73
C GLY A 161 3.04 -7.33 -0.38
N ARG A 162 3.48 -7.01 -1.61
CA ARG A 162 3.48 -7.92 -2.76
C ARG A 162 4.45 -9.10 -2.59
N LEU A 163 5.54 -8.93 -1.85
CA LEU A 163 6.36 -10.07 -1.42
C LEU A 163 5.60 -10.98 -0.45
N GLY A 164 4.70 -10.43 0.37
CA GLY A 164 3.77 -11.20 1.18
C GLY A 164 2.92 -12.14 0.33
N CYS A 165 2.32 -11.59 -0.72
CA CYS A 165 1.53 -12.36 -1.69
C CYS A 165 2.37 -13.47 -2.34
N GLN A 166 3.59 -13.13 -2.76
CA GLN A 166 4.52 -14.10 -3.35
C GLN A 166 4.81 -15.29 -2.44
N ILE A 167 5.10 -15.02 -1.17
CA ILE A 167 5.47 -16.06 -0.22
C ILE A 167 4.25 -16.89 0.16
N ALA A 168 3.10 -16.26 0.40
CA ALA A 168 1.90 -16.99 0.80
C ALA A 168 1.28 -17.80 -0.35
N GLY A 169 1.49 -17.40 -1.61
CA GLY A 169 0.74 -17.95 -2.74
C GLY A 169 -0.74 -17.68 -2.55
N ASP A 170 -1.13 -16.42 -2.44
CA ASP A 170 -2.50 -15.98 -2.14
C ASP A 170 -3.36 -15.74 -3.38
N GLY A 171 -3.14 -16.49 -4.46
CA GLY A 171 -3.94 -16.38 -5.70
C GLY A 171 -3.52 -15.24 -6.61
N ASP A 172 -2.54 -14.44 -6.18
CA ASP A 172 -2.20 -13.20 -6.85
C ASP A 172 -1.21 -13.34 -8.02
N TRP A 173 -1.19 -14.51 -8.63
CA TRP A 173 -0.37 -14.87 -9.77
C TRP A 173 -1.02 -14.51 -11.12
N GLY A 174 -0.23 -14.61 -12.19
CA GLY A 174 -0.65 -14.31 -13.55
C GLY A 174 -1.29 -15.50 -14.28
N THR A 175 -1.46 -15.36 -15.58
CA THR A 175 -1.89 -16.45 -16.48
C THR A 175 -0.83 -17.54 -16.57
N ALA A 176 -1.19 -18.66 -17.21
CA ALA A 176 -0.25 -19.72 -17.55
C ALA A 176 0.98 -19.14 -18.26
N ALA A 177 2.17 -19.53 -17.80
CA ALA A 177 3.43 -19.01 -18.31
C ALA A 177 3.78 -19.65 -19.66
N ASP A 178 4.03 -18.83 -20.67
CA ASP A 178 4.55 -19.30 -21.96
C ASP A 178 6.07 -19.48 -21.88
N MET A 179 6.51 -20.74 -21.88
CA MET A 179 7.92 -21.09 -21.83
C MET A 179 8.66 -20.84 -23.15
N ALA A 180 7.96 -20.72 -24.28
CA ALA A 180 8.59 -20.40 -25.56
C ALA A 180 9.11 -18.96 -25.60
N LEU A 181 8.46 -18.05 -24.86
CA LEU A 181 8.86 -16.64 -24.74
C LEU A 181 9.93 -16.40 -23.67
N LYS A 182 10.28 -17.43 -22.88
CA LYS A 182 11.23 -17.30 -21.77
C LYS A 182 12.64 -17.03 -22.27
N PRO A 183 13.30 -15.94 -21.87
CA PRO A 183 14.72 -15.74 -22.15
C PRO A 183 15.58 -16.84 -21.52
N SER A 184 16.61 -17.30 -22.23
CA SER A 184 17.50 -18.38 -21.78
C SER A 184 18.27 -18.02 -20.51
N TRP A 185 18.70 -16.76 -20.37
CA TRP A 185 19.44 -16.24 -19.22
C TRP A 185 18.59 -16.04 -17.97
N LEU A 186 17.26 -15.99 -18.10
CA LEU A 186 16.36 -15.71 -16.98
C LEU A 186 16.11 -16.99 -16.17
N PRO A 187 16.25 -16.98 -14.83
CA PRO A 187 15.91 -18.13 -14.01
C PRO A 187 14.44 -18.51 -14.13
N THR A 188 14.12 -19.81 -14.20
CA THR A 188 12.74 -20.29 -14.37
C THR A 188 11.81 -19.81 -13.27
N TRP A 189 12.26 -19.76 -12.01
CA TRP A 189 11.44 -19.30 -10.89
C TRP A 189 10.99 -17.83 -11.02
N LEU A 190 11.70 -17.03 -11.81
CA LEU A 190 11.31 -15.64 -12.09
C LEU A 190 10.36 -15.53 -13.27
N TRP A 191 10.17 -16.60 -14.05
CA TRP A 191 9.28 -16.62 -15.23
C TRP A 191 8.00 -17.42 -14.99
N ALA A 192 8.11 -18.58 -14.35
CA ALA A 192 7.01 -19.51 -14.13
C ALA A 192 7.13 -20.16 -12.73
N GLN A 193 6.01 -20.22 -12.01
CA GLN A 193 5.92 -20.88 -10.71
C GLN A 193 4.61 -21.66 -10.57
N THR A 194 4.69 -22.80 -9.89
CA THR A 194 3.53 -23.65 -9.57
C THR A 194 2.94 -23.34 -8.19
N TYR A 195 3.56 -22.44 -7.41
CA TYR A 195 3.11 -22.07 -6.05
C TYR A 195 2.71 -23.29 -5.19
N ASP A 196 3.53 -24.36 -5.21
CA ASP A 196 3.26 -25.56 -4.39
C ASP A 196 3.09 -25.17 -2.92
N ASN A 197 2.09 -25.72 -2.23
CA ASN A 197 1.72 -25.34 -0.85
C ASN A 197 1.19 -23.90 -0.72
N ASN A 198 0.53 -23.36 -1.75
CA ASN A 198 -0.20 -22.09 -1.64
C ASN A 198 -1.34 -22.16 -0.61
N ILE A 199 -1.77 -21.00 -0.11
CA ILE A 199 -2.75 -20.90 0.98
C ILE A 199 -4.13 -21.48 0.63
N TYR A 200 -4.45 -21.61 -0.66
CA TYR A 200 -5.70 -22.19 -1.14
C TYR A 200 -5.61 -23.70 -1.42
N GLY A 201 -4.42 -24.29 -1.37
CA GLY A 201 -4.20 -25.69 -1.73
C GLY A 201 -4.46 -25.99 -3.21
N GLU A 202 -4.40 -24.98 -4.08
CA GLU A 202 -4.65 -25.13 -5.51
C GLU A 202 -3.50 -25.85 -6.21
N LEU A 203 -3.82 -26.80 -7.09
CA LEU A 203 -2.81 -27.50 -7.88
C LEU A 203 -2.57 -26.76 -9.19
N ILE A 204 -1.43 -26.06 -9.31
CA ILE A 204 -1.01 -25.41 -10.54
C ILE A 204 -0.08 -26.35 -11.31
N ALA A 205 -0.52 -26.83 -12.47
CA ALA A 205 0.26 -27.73 -13.31
C ALA A 205 1.50 -27.04 -13.93
N ALA A 206 2.55 -27.82 -14.18
CA ALA A 206 3.72 -27.35 -14.92
C ALA A 206 3.32 -26.88 -16.34
N PRO A 207 3.94 -25.82 -16.89
CA PRO A 207 5.15 -25.14 -16.40
C PRO A 207 4.90 -24.13 -15.27
N GLY A 208 3.64 -23.88 -14.90
CA GLY A 208 3.23 -22.91 -13.88
C GLY A 208 2.64 -21.64 -14.47
N VAL A 209 2.48 -20.64 -13.61
CA VAL A 209 1.93 -19.32 -13.92
C VAL A 209 2.98 -18.23 -13.75
N TYR A 210 2.78 -17.08 -14.40
CA TYR A 210 3.66 -15.94 -14.21
C TYR A 210 3.63 -15.45 -12.75
N PRO A 211 4.78 -15.30 -12.07
CA PRO A 211 4.83 -14.83 -10.70
C PRO A 211 4.67 -13.31 -10.60
N THR A 212 3.49 -12.80 -10.96
CA THR A 212 3.16 -11.37 -10.96
C THR A 212 3.44 -10.65 -9.64
N PRO A 213 3.30 -11.25 -8.43
CA PRO A 213 3.66 -10.56 -7.20
C PRO A 213 5.15 -10.15 -7.15
N ILE A 214 6.05 -10.92 -7.76
CA ILE A 214 7.48 -10.55 -7.87
C ILE A 214 7.64 -9.35 -8.80
N TYR A 215 6.94 -9.36 -9.94
CA TYR A 215 6.98 -8.27 -10.91
C TYR A 215 6.45 -6.97 -10.29
N GLU A 216 5.29 -7.04 -9.62
CA GLU A 216 4.69 -5.92 -8.87
C GLU A 216 5.65 -5.40 -7.80
N SER A 217 6.28 -6.30 -7.02
CA SER A 217 7.27 -5.92 -6.00
C SER A 217 8.46 -5.18 -6.62
N ALA A 218 9.01 -5.68 -7.72
CA ALA A 218 10.16 -5.08 -8.40
C ALA A 218 9.81 -3.72 -9.02
N MET A 219 8.65 -3.62 -9.69
CA MET A 219 8.16 -2.38 -10.27
C MET A 219 7.87 -1.34 -9.19
N ALA A 220 7.26 -1.74 -8.07
CA ALA A 220 7.00 -0.86 -6.93
C ALA A 220 8.29 -0.34 -6.29
N LEU A 221 9.33 -1.18 -6.17
CA LEU A 221 10.66 -0.73 -5.71
C LEU A 221 11.32 0.25 -6.69
N ALA A 222 11.19 0.02 -8.00
CA ALA A 222 11.68 0.95 -9.01
C ALA A 222 10.93 2.29 -8.93
N CYS A 223 9.60 2.26 -8.82
CA CYS A 223 8.75 3.45 -8.63
C CYS A 223 9.11 4.18 -7.33
N PHE A 224 9.33 3.45 -6.23
CA PHE A 224 9.86 4.02 -4.99
C PHE A 224 11.19 4.73 -5.23
N GLY A 225 12.14 4.11 -5.94
CA GLY A 225 13.43 4.70 -6.29
C GLY A 225 13.29 6.01 -7.07
N VAL A 226 12.39 6.05 -8.06
CA VAL A 226 12.07 7.25 -8.85
C VAL A 226 11.48 8.34 -7.95
N LEU A 227 10.43 8.04 -7.17
CA LEU A 227 9.82 9.01 -6.25
C LEU A 227 10.82 9.51 -5.20
N TRP A 228 11.66 8.62 -4.70
CA TRP A 228 12.70 8.96 -3.75
C TRP A 228 13.72 9.91 -4.36
N ALA A 229 14.17 9.68 -5.60
CA ALA A 229 15.05 10.59 -6.32
C ALA A 229 14.40 11.96 -6.55
N LEU A 230 13.10 11.98 -6.88
CA LEU A 230 12.34 13.20 -7.18
C LEU A 230 11.87 13.97 -5.93
N ARG A 231 12.02 13.43 -4.71
CA ARG A 231 11.43 14.02 -3.49
C ARG A 231 11.88 15.45 -3.13
N ARG A 232 13.01 15.88 -3.69
CA ARG A 232 13.57 17.24 -3.54
C ARG A 232 13.22 18.17 -4.71
N HIS A 233 12.18 17.86 -5.46
CA HIS A 233 11.71 18.67 -6.58
C HIS A 233 11.36 20.12 -6.16
N PRO A 234 11.48 21.10 -7.08
CA PRO A 234 11.14 22.51 -6.82
C PRO A 234 9.65 22.87 -7.05
N PHE A 235 8.83 21.88 -7.39
CA PHE A 235 7.42 22.08 -7.75
C PHE A 235 6.48 22.24 -6.54
N GLY A 236 5.24 22.66 -6.80
CA GLY A 236 4.22 22.86 -5.77
C GLY A 236 3.87 21.59 -4.97
N ALA A 237 3.30 21.79 -3.78
CA ALA A 237 2.84 20.69 -2.93
C ALA A 237 1.71 19.89 -3.60
N GLY A 238 1.84 18.57 -3.59
CA GLY A 238 0.97 17.61 -4.28
C GLY A 238 1.54 17.10 -5.61
N TRP A 239 2.64 17.68 -6.10
CA TRP A 239 3.26 17.26 -7.36
C TRP A 239 3.86 15.85 -7.25
N LEU A 240 4.55 15.53 -6.15
CA LEU A 240 5.16 14.21 -5.98
C LEU A 240 4.09 13.12 -5.79
N PHE A 241 3.01 13.44 -5.09
CA PHE A 241 1.86 12.54 -5.02
C PHE A 241 1.19 12.32 -6.38
N SER A 242 1.16 13.34 -7.23
CA SER A 242 0.66 13.20 -8.61
C SER A 242 1.56 12.28 -9.44
N ALA A 243 2.89 12.39 -9.29
CA ALA A 243 3.84 11.45 -9.89
C ALA A 243 3.64 10.03 -9.37
N TYR A 244 3.33 9.86 -8.08
CA TYR A 244 2.97 8.56 -7.50
C TYR A 244 1.72 7.98 -8.16
N LEU A 245 0.65 8.75 -8.35
CA LEU A 245 -0.58 8.27 -9.02
C LEU A 245 -0.29 7.83 -10.45
N LEU A 246 0.50 8.62 -11.19
CA LEU A 246 0.92 8.27 -12.55
C LEU A 246 1.65 6.92 -12.57
N LEU A 247 2.68 6.77 -11.73
CA LEU A 247 3.49 5.54 -11.65
C LEU A 247 2.67 4.34 -11.18
N ALA A 248 1.81 4.51 -10.17
CA ALA A 248 0.93 3.46 -9.66
C ALA A 248 -0.06 2.99 -10.72
N GLY A 249 -0.61 3.91 -11.52
CA GLY A 249 -1.51 3.54 -12.62
C GLY A 249 -0.77 2.83 -13.76
N ILE A 250 0.44 3.26 -14.12
CA ILE A 250 1.27 2.58 -15.14
C ILE A 250 1.64 1.16 -14.69
N GLU A 251 2.09 1.02 -13.44
CA GLU A 251 2.39 -0.28 -12.85
C GLU A 251 1.17 -1.19 -12.90
N ARG A 252 0.01 -0.68 -12.46
CA ARG A 252 -1.21 -1.46 -12.45
C ARG A 252 -1.64 -1.90 -13.85
N LEU A 253 -1.62 -1.01 -14.85
CA LEU A 253 -1.95 -1.38 -16.23
C LEU A 253 -1.00 -2.44 -16.79
N SER A 254 0.30 -2.33 -16.49
CA SER A 254 1.31 -3.25 -17.02
C SER A 254 1.10 -4.68 -16.50
N ILE A 255 0.81 -4.81 -15.22
CA ILE A 255 0.61 -6.11 -14.57
C ILE A 255 -0.73 -6.73 -14.94
N GLU A 256 -1.76 -5.90 -15.09
CA GLU A 256 -3.11 -6.35 -15.41
C GLU A 256 -3.18 -7.12 -16.75
N GLN A 257 -2.29 -6.82 -17.70
CA GLN A 257 -2.18 -7.59 -18.96
C GLN A 257 -1.70 -9.04 -18.77
N ILE A 258 -1.04 -9.32 -17.64
CA ILE A 258 -0.48 -10.63 -17.30
C ILE A 258 -1.39 -11.37 -16.31
N ARG A 259 -2.30 -10.66 -15.64
CA ARG A 259 -3.17 -11.22 -14.58
C ARG A 259 -4.38 -11.97 -15.13
N VAL A 260 -4.82 -12.95 -14.36
CA VAL A 260 -6.11 -13.63 -14.55
C VAL A 260 -7.19 -12.80 -13.84
N ASN A 261 -7.98 -12.03 -14.59
CA ASN A 261 -9.06 -11.23 -13.99
C ASN A 261 -10.41 -11.45 -14.66
N VAL A 262 -11.46 -11.29 -13.86
CA VAL A 262 -12.85 -11.26 -14.32
C VAL A 262 -13.05 -9.98 -15.13
N ARG A 263 -13.31 -10.11 -16.43
CA ARG A 263 -13.55 -8.98 -17.32
C ARG A 263 -15.01 -8.55 -17.25
N PHE A 264 -15.26 -7.28 -16.98
CA PHE A 264 -16.60 -6.70 -17.07
C PHE A 264 -16.87 -6.29 -18.51
N ALA A 265 -18.03 -6.68 -19.06
CA ALA A 265 -18.46 -6.26 -20.38
C ALA A 265 -19.38 -5.04 -20.25
N PHE A 266 -19.01 -3.90 -20.84
CA PHE A 266 -19.89 -2.74 -20.96
C PHE A 266 -19.90 -2.29 -22.43
N TYR A 267 -21.07 -2.33 -23.06
CA TYR A 267 -21.26 -1.95 -24.48
C TYR A 267 -20.25 -2.59 -25.45
N GLY A 268 -19.91 -3.87 -25.25
CA GLY A 268 -19.00 -4.62 -26.13
C GLY A 268 -17.51 -4.41 -25.86
N VAL A 269 -17.15 -3.58 -24.89
CA VAL A 269 -15.76 -3.44 -24.40
C VAL A 269 -15.60 -4.25 -23.12
N HIS A 270 -14.59 -5.13 -23.10
CA HIS A 270 -14.23 -5.92 -21.93
C HIS A 270 -13.07 -5.26 -21.19
N PHE A 271 -13.27 -4.82 -19.96
CA PHE A 271 -12.22 -4.26 -19.12
C PHE A 271 -12.30 -4.78 -17.68
N ALA A 272 -11.15 -4.86 -17.01
CA ALA A 272 -11.13 -5.14 -15.59
C ALA A 272 -11.35 -3.84 -14.79
N GLN A 273 -12.03 -3.92 -13.64
CA GLN A 273 -12.22 -2.76 -12.75
C GLN A 273 -10.89 -2.07 -12.40
N ALA A 274 -9.82 -2.86 -12.28
CA ALA A 274 -8.47 -2.40 -12.05
C ALA A 274 -7.90 -1.53 -13.20
N GLU A 275 -8.20 -1.84 -14.46
CA GLU A 275 -7.77 -1.04 -15.62
C GLU A 275 -8.40 0.35 -15.59
N PHE A 276 -9.70 0.42 -15.26
CA PHE A 276 -10.40 1.69 -15.14
C PHE A 276 -9.80 2.58 -14.05
N ILE A 277 -9.53 2.02 -12.87
CA ILE A 277 -8.89 2.74 -11.76
C ILE A 277 -7.48 3.19 -12.16
N ALA A 278 -6.73 2.35 -12.87
CA ALA A 278 -5.39 2.67 -13.31
C ALA A 278 -5.36 3.82 -14.32
N VAL A 279 -6.27 3.83 -15.31
CA VAL A 279 -6.43 4.95 -16.26
C VAL A 279 -6.79 6.23 -15.53
N LEU A 280 -7.69 6.17 -14.54
CA LEU A 280 -8.05 7.32 -13.72
C LEU A 280 -6.83 7.85 -12.94
N PHE A 281 -6.02 6.97 -12.37
CA PHE A 281 -4.79 7.36 -11.65
C PHE A 281 -3.78 8.02 -12.58
N ILE A 282 -3.58 7.50 -13.80
CA ILE A 282 -2.71 8.10 -14.82
C ILE A 282 -3.22 9.49 -15.18
N ALA A 283 -4.51 9.64 -15.48
CA ALA A 283 -5.09 10.92 -15.85
C ALA A 283 -4.96 11.96 -14.73
N MET A 284 -5.34 11.59 -13.48
CA MET A 284 -5.20 12.46 -12.32
C MET A 284 -3.74 12.83 -12.04
N GLY A 285 -2.82 11.87 -12.17
CA GLY A 285 -1.39 12.09 -12.00
C GLY A 285 -0.83 13.06 -13.03
N ALA A 286 -1.13 12.85 -14.31
CA ALA A 286 -0.68 13.70 -15.41
C ALA A 286 -1.21 15.14 -15.29
N VAL A 287 -2.51 15.29 -15.00
CA VAL A 287 -3.13 16.61 -14.78
C VAL A 287 -2.54 17.28 -13.55
N GLY A 288 -2.42 16.57 -12.42
CA GLY A 288 -1.83 17.10 -11.19
C GLY A 288 -0.38 17.57 -11.37
N MET A 289 0.44 16.78 -12.06
CA MET A 289 1.82 17.15 -12.39
C MET A 289 1.88 18.39 -13.29
N SER A 290 0.98 18.50 -14.26
CA SER A 290 0.92 19.64 -15.19
C SER A 290 0.50 20.94 -14.48
N LEU A 291 -0.51 20.86 -13.61
CA LEU A 291 -1.02 22.02 -12.85
C LEU A 291 -0.05 22.47 -11.75
N LEU A 292 0.65 21.54 -11.11
CA LEU A 292 1.55 21.81 -9.98
C LEU A 292 3.03 21.92 -10.41
N GLY A 293 3.34 21.69 -11.68
CA GLY A 293 4.70 21.69 -12.25
C GLY A 293 5.30 23.08 -12.47
N ARG A 294 4.58 24.15 -12.14
CA ARG A 294 5.18 25.50 -12.08
C ARG A 294 6.05 25.57 -10.83
N ARG A 295 7.30 26.06 -10.97
CA ARG A 295 8.24 26.19 -9.83
C ARG A 295 7.57 27.00 -8.73
N ALA A 296 7.50 26.44 -7.53
CA ALA A 296 7.00 27.16 -6.37
C ALA A 296 8.03 28.22 -5.99
N LEU A 297 7.59 29.48 -5.86
CA LEU A 297 8.42 30.52 -5.25
C LEU A 297 8.77 30.08 -3.82
N PRO A 298 10.00 30.31 -3.33
CA PRO A 298 10.36 29.96 -1.97
C PRO A 298 9.39 30.62 -0.98
N CYS A 299 8.66 29.81 -0.19
CA CYS A 299 7.90 30.35 0.93
C CYS A 299 8.90 30.87 1.98
N ALA A 300 9.16 32.18 1.96
CA ALA A 300 9.78 32.87 3.08
C ALA A 300 8.76 32.90 4.23
N PHE A 301 8.78 31.89 5.09
CA PHE A 301 8.20 32.05 6.42
C PHE A 301 9.15 32.98 7.19
N GLY A 302 8.79 34.26 7.21
CA GLY A 302 9.53 35.29 7.93
C GLY A 302 9.72 34.88 9.38
N GLY A 303 10.98 34.75 9.79
CA GLY A 303 11.30 34.93 11.19
C GLY A 303 10.86 36.33 11.60
N THR A 304 10.14 36.45 12.69
CA THR A 304 10.04 37.71 13.41
C THR A 304 11.39 37.92 14.12
N PRO A 305 12.15 38.97 13.79
CA PRO A 305 13.23 39.41 14.67
C PRO A 305 12.61 40.36 15.70
N THR A 306 12.44 39.88 16.92
CA THR A 306 12.47 40.69 18.15
C THR A 306 12.85 39.79 19.30
#